data_AF-A0A6N8EYV8-F1
#
_entry.id   AF-A0A6N8EYV8-F1
#
_cell.length_a   1.000
_cell.length_b   1.000
_cell.length_c   1.000
_cell.angle_alpha   90.00
_cell.angle_beta   90.00
_cell.angle_gamma   90.00
#
_symmetry.space_group_name_H-M   'P 1'
#
loop_
_entity.id
_entity.type
_entity.pdbx_description
1 polymer ?
#
loop_
_entity_poly.entity_id
_entity_poly.type
_entity_poly.pdbx_seq_one_letter_code
_entity_poly.pdbx_strand_id
1 'polypeptide(L)'
;MRSIKEQNLAWFNNIDNYQPGVEYNFHEVTLIEKIKDIGRINVAIAFLRKKHDDTIERGTAHYSFLQNKNRDWEITLIDAN
;
A
#
# COMPACT_ATOMS: atom_id res chain seq x y z
N MET A 1 -0.15 -22.31 8.84
CA MET A 1 -0.20 -20.85 9.10
C MET A 1 0.67 -20.19 8.04
N ARG A 2 0.10 -19.28 7.24
CA ARG A 2 0.87 -18.51 6.25
C ARG A 2 1.63 -17.39 6.95
N SER A 3 2.87 -17.13 6.55
CA SER A 3 3.72 -16.12 7.18
C SER A 3 3.23 -14.70 6.87
N ILE A 4 3.53 -13.73 7.73
CA ILE A 4 3.17 -12.31 7.55
C ILE A 4 3.72 -11.74 6.22
N LYS A 5 4.84 -12.28 5.71
CA LYS A 5 5.38 -11.95 4.37
C LYS A 5 4.39 -12.30 3.25
N GLU A 6 3.63 -13.38 3.39
CA GLU A 6 2.65 -13.83 2.38
C GLU A 6 1.37 -12.99 2.38
N GLN A 7 1.07 -12.27 3.47
CA GLN A 7 -0.08 -11.36 3.56
C GLN A 7 0.23 -9.97 2.98
N ASN A 8 1.45 -9.45 3.14
CA ASN A 8 1.90 -8.22 2.48
C ASN A 8 1.90 -8.34 0.93
N LEU A 9 2.01 -9.56 0.42
CA LEU A 9 1.87 -9.88 -0.99
C LEU A 9 0.41 -9.89 -1.47
N ALA A 10 -0.60 -9.91 -0.60
CA ALA A 10 -2.00 -10.04 -1.02
C ALA A 10 -2.51 -8.82 -1.82
N TRP A 11 -1.93 -7.64 -1.63
CA TRP A 11 -2.26 -6.44 -2.42
C TRP A 11 -1.51 -6.36 -3.75
N PHE A 12 -0.24 -6.82 -3.80
CA PHE A 12 0.41 -7.11 -5.07
C PHE A 12 -0.25 -8.28 -5.83
N ASN A 13 -0.86 -9.22 -5.11
CA ASN A 13 -1.55 -10.38 -5.66
C ASN A 13 -3.05 -10.14 -5.90
N ASN A 14 -3.56 -8.92 -5.76
CA ASN A 14 -4.84 -8.58 -6.36
C ASN A 14 -4.56 -8.35 -7.85
N ILE A 15 -4.88 -9.38 -8.63
CA ILE A 15 -4.41 -9.71 -9.98
C ILE A 15 -4.68 -8.64 -11.06
N ASP A 16 -5.33 -7.53 -10.73
CA ASP A 16 -5.65 -6.48 -11.71
C ASP A 16 -4.57 -5.38 -11.84
N ASN A 17 -3.70 -5.19 -10.83
CA ASN A 17 -2.74 -4.08 -10.82
C ASN A 17 -1.26 -4.49 -10.95
N TYR A 18 -0.85 -5.68 -10.50
CA TYR A 18 0.52 -6.15 -10.75
C TYR A 18 0.63 -6.67 -12.19
N GLN A 19 1.32 -5.90 -13.03
CA GLN A 19 1.58 -6.27 -14.41
C GLN A 19 3.06 -6.63 -14.55
N PRO A 20 3.39 -7.88 -14.96
CA PRO A 20 4.78 -8.26 -15.20
C PRO A 20 5.48 -7.27 -16.12
N GLY A 21 6.65 -6.76 -15.72
CA GLY A 21 7.45 -5.78 -16.47
C GLY A 21 7.03 -4.31 -16.33
N VAL A 22 6.06 -4.00 -15.47
CA VAL A 22 5.79 -2.62 -15.03
C VAL A 22 6.64 -2.29 -13.81
N GLU A 23 7.32 -1.15 -13.83
CA GLU A 23 8.12 -0.66 -12.71
C GLU A 23 7.32 0.31 -11.84
N TYR A 24 7.45 0.19 -10.52
CA TYR A 24 6.79 1.04 -9.54
C TYR A 24 7.83 1.80 -8.73
N ASN A 25 7.79 3.13 -8.79
CA ASN A 25 8.69 4.01 -8.08
C ASN A 25 7.93 4.80 -7.02
N PHE A 26 8.34 4.69 -5.76
CA PHE A 26 7.82 5.54 -4.70
C PHE A 26 8.12 7.00 -5.02
N HIS A 27 7.12 7.87 -4.86
CA HIS A 27 7.28 9.30 -5.07
C HIS A 27 7.21 10.07 -3.75
N GLU A 28 6.06 10.06 -3.09
CA GLU A 28 5.86 10.80 -1.83
C GLU A 28 4.74 10.20 -0.98
N VAL A 29 4.76 10.51 0.32
CA VAL A 29 3.60 10.32 1.20
C VAL A 29 2.73 11.56 1.11
N THR A 30 1.51 11.42 0.61
CA THR A 30 0.58 12.54 0.38
C THR A 30 -0.35 12.79 1.57
N LEU A 31 -0.57 11.79 2.43
CA LEU A 31 -1.43 11.90 3.60
C LEU A 31 -0.92 11.03 4.74
N ILE A 32 -0.97 11.57 5.96
CA ILE A 32 -0.85 10.80 7.20
C ILE A 32 -1.96 11.29 8.15
N GLU A 33 -2.97 10.46 8.37
CA GLU A 33 -4.06 10.74 9.29
C GLU A 33 -3.99 9.79 10.49
N LYS A 34 -4.02 10.32 11.72
CA LYS A 34 -3.94 9.53 12.95
C LYS A 34 -5.27 9.59 13.69
N ILE A 35 -5.91 8.43 13.86
CA ILE A 35 -7.16 8.28 14.61
C ILE A 35 -6.81 7.65 15.96
N LYS A 36 -6.54 8.51 16.95
CA LYS A 36 -5.95 8.10 18.25
C LYS A 36 -6.83 7.15 19.05
N ASP A 37 -8.15 7.36 19.03
CA ASP A 37 -9.10 6.63 19.87
C ASP A 37 -9.11 5.12 19.62
N ILE A 38 -8.76 4.73 18.39
CA ILE A 38 -8.73 3.33 17.94
C ILE A 38 -7.34 2.86 17.57
N GLY A 39 -6.30 3.67 17.84
CA GLY A 39 -4.92 3.34 17.47
C GLY A 39 -4.75 3.06 15.97
N ARG A 40 -5.39 3.86 15.10
CA ARG A 40 -5.32 3.70 13.64
C ARG A 40 -4.53 4.82 12.98
N ILE A 41 -3.79 4.49 11.93
CA ILE A 41 -3.12 5.44 11.05
C ILE A 41 -3.51 5.14 9.61
N ASN A 42 -4.02 6.13 8.89
CA ASN A 42 -4.22 6.05 7.44
C ASN A 42 -3.05 6.78 6.75
N VAL A 43 -2.50 6.17 5.70
CA VAL A 43 -1.39 6.71 4.92
C VAL A 43 -1.76 6.65 3.45
N ALA A 44 -1.62 7.75 2.72
CA ALA A 44 -1.69 7.73 1.26
C ALA A 44 -0.29 7.97 0.68
N ILE A 45 0.06 7.17 -0.33
CA ILE A 45 1.36 7.17 -0.99
C ILE A 45 1.13 7.39 -2.47
N ALA A 46 1.75 8.42 -3.04
CA ALA A 46 1.84 8.57 -4.48
C ALA A 46 3.03 7.76 -5.01
N PHE A 47 2.81 7.08 -6.13
CA PHE A 47 3.85 6.37 -6.86
C PHE A 47 3.80 6.70 -8.35
N LEU A 48 4.93 6.50 -9.01
CA LEU A 48 5.03 6.53 -10.46
C LEU A 48 5.08 5.10 -10.98
N ARG A 49 4.30 4.83 -12.02
CA ARG A 49 4.20 3.56 -12.70
C ARG A 49 4.76 3.72 -14.11
N LYS A 50 5.82 2.99 -14.43
CA LYS A 50 6.37 2.95 -15.79
C LYS A 50 5.86 1.70 -16.51
N LYS A 51 5.12 1.91 -17.60
CA LYS A 51 4.56 0.85 -18.45
C LYS A 51 5.58 0.38 -19.50
N HIS A 52 5.23 -0.72 -20.18
CA HIS A 52 6.04 -1.35 -21.24
C HIS A 52 6.31 -0.44 -22.45
N ASP A 53 5.40 0.49 -22.71
CA ASP A 53 5.49 1.48 -23.79
C ASP A 53 6.27 2.75 -23.37
N ASP A 54 7.02 2.67 -22.26
CA ASP A 54 7.72 3.77 -21.59
C ASP A 54 6.80 4.89 -21.04
N THR A 55 5.47 4.73 -21.12
CA THR A 55 4.53 5.68 -20.53
C THR A 55 4.66 5.68 -19.01
N ILE A 56 4.71 6.88 -18.42
CA ILE A 56 4.75 7.08 -16.97
C ILE A 56 3.40 7.62 -16.49
N GLU A 57 2.80 6.92 -15.54
CA GLU A 57 1.54 7.31 -14.90
C GLU A 57 1.74 7.52 -13.41
N ARG A 58 0.93 8.41 -12.82
CA ARG A 58 0.89 8.60 -11.37
C ARG A 58 -0.28 7.82 -10.79
N GLY A 59 -0.02 7.03 -9.75
CA GLY A 59 -1.04 6.33 -8.98
C GLY A 59 -0.99 6.69 -7.51
N THR A 60 -2.04 6.35 -6.77
CA THR A 60 -2.07 6.54 -5.31
C THR A 60 -2.49 5.25 -4.61
N ALA A 61 -1.73 4.87 -3.58
CA ALA A 61 -2.02 3.74 -2.72
C ALA A 61 -2.36 4.24 -1.32
N HIS A 62 -3.50 3.80 -0.78
CA HIS A 62 -3.97 4.07 0.56
C HIS A 62 -3.76 2.84 1.44
N TYR A 63 -3.14 3.04 2.59
CA TYR A 63 -2.87 2.02 3.59
C TYR A 63 -3.53 2.42 4.91
N SER A 64 -4.22 1.49 5.56
CA SER A 64 -4.71 1.63 6.94
C SER A 64 -3.95 0.69 7.85
N PHE A 65 -3.33 1.23 8.88
CA PHE A 65 -2.59 0.51 9.90
C PHE A 65 -3.36 0.56 11.22
N LEU A 66 -3.56 -0.58 11.86
CA LEU A 66 -4.15 -0.68 13.19
C LEU A 66 -3.08 -1.18 14.16
N GLN A 67 -2.98 -0.54 15.32
CA GLN A 67 -2.07 -0.98 16.36
C GLN A 67 -2.69 -2.14 17.14
N ASN A 68 -1.96 -3.25 17.24
CA ASN A 68 -2.39 -4.41 18.01
C ASN A 68 -2.10 -4.24 19.52
N LYS A 69 -2.54 -5.21 20.33
CA LYS A 69 -2.35 -5.18 21.80
C LYS A 69 -0.88 -5.21 22.24
N ASN A 70 0.03 -5.66 21.38
CA ASN A 70 1.47 -5.70 21.62
C ASN A 70 2.17 -4.40 21.18
N ARG A 71 1.42 -3.41 20.70
CA ARG A 71 1.89 -2.14 20.13
C ARG A 71 2.55 -2.24 18.76
N ASP A 72 2.45 -3.39 18.09
CA ASP A 72 2.88 -3.54 16.70
C ASP A 72 1.81 -2.97 15.75
N TRP A 73 2.25 -2.49 14.59
CA TRP A 73 1.36 -1.98 13.55
C TRP A 73 1.07 -3.06 12.51
N GLU A 74 -0.20 -3.33 12.29
CA GLU A 74 -0.68 -4.29 11.30
C GLU A 74 -1.44 -3.58 10.19
N ILE A 75 -1.19 -3.94 8.94
CA ILE A 75 -1.96 -3.42 7.82
C ILE A 75 -3.33 -4.09 7.83
N THR A 76 -4.39 -3.29 7.83
CA THR A 76 -5.78 -3.76 7.91
C THR A 76 -6.59 -3.51 6.65
N LEU A 77 -6.20 -2.53 5.83
CA LEU A 77 -6.81 -2.27 4.54
C LEU A 77 -5.78 -1.64 3.60
N ILE A 78 -5.85 -2.01 2.33
CA ILE A 78 -5.06 -1.38 1.27
C ILE A 78 -5.99 -1.15 0.07
N ASP A 79 -6.05 0.08 -0.42
CA ASP A 79 -6.87 0.50 -1.56
C ASP A 79 -6.00 1.32 -2.54
N ALA A 80 -6.06 1.04 -3.83
CA ALA A 80 -5.23 1.68 -4.85
C ALA A 80 -6.09 2.16 -6.01
N ASN A 81 -5.83 3.36 -6.50
CA ASN A 81 -6.37 3.86 -7.75
C ASN A 81 -5.30 4.14 -8.80
#